data_AF-A0A376NYF7-F1
#
_entry.id   AF-A0A376NYF7-F1
#
_cell.length_a   1.000
_cell.length_b   1.000
_cell.length_c   1.000
_cell.angle_alpha   90.00
_cell.angle_beta   90.00
_cell.angle_gamma   90.00
#
_symmetry.space_group_name_H-M   'P 1'
#
loop_
_entity.id
_entity.type
_entity.pdbx_description
1 polymer ?
#
loop_
_entity_poly.entity_id
_entity_poly.type
_entity_poly.pdbx_seq_one_letter_code
_entity_poly.pdbx_strand_id
1 'polypeptide(L)'
;MGHVIIEENLYDKAFVASRTEGFEEYRKIVEGYTPESVEDITGVSASEIRQAARMYAQAKSAAILWGMGVTQFYQGVETVRSLTSLAMLTGNLGKPHAGVNPVRGQNNVQGACDMGALPDTYPGYQYVKDPANREKFAKAWGVESLPAHTGYRISELPHRAAHGEVRAAYIMGEDPLQTDAELSAVRKAFEDLELVIVQDIFMTKTASAADVILPSTSWGEHEGVFTAADRGFQRFFKAVEPKWDLKTDWQIISEIATRMGYPMHYNNTQEIWDELRHLCPDFYGATYEKMGELGFIQWPCRDTSDADQGTS
;
A
#
# COMPACT_ATOMS: atom_id res chain seq x y z
N MET A 1 -12.53 25.02 0.96
CA MET A 1 -11.96 25.10 2.33
C MET A 1 -10.64 25.88 2.38
N GLY A 2 -9.59 25.49 1.65
CA GLY A 2 -8.29 26.18 1.69
C GLY A 2 -8.37 27.69 1.43
N HIS A 3 -9.19 28.11 0.47
CA HIS A 3 -9.53 29.51 0.21
C HIS A 3 -9.93 30.27 1.49
N VAL A 4 -10.98 29.78 2.18
CA VAL A 4 -11.53 30.40 3.39
C VAL A 4 -10.47 30.50 4.50
N ILE A 5 -9.69 29.44 4.70
CA ILE A 5 -8.65 29.41 5.74
C ILE A 5 -7.58 30.48 5.47
N ILE A 6 -7.22 30.71 4.21
CA ILE A 6 -6.24 31.73 3.83
C ILE A 6 -6.83 33.14 3.87
N GLU A 7 -8.01 33.35 3.28
CA GLU A 7 -8.74 34.62 3.24
C GLU A 7 -8.96 35.18 4.66
N GLU A 8 -9.39 34.32 5.58
CA GLU A 8 -9.67 34.69 6.97
C GLU A 8 -8.42 34.67 7.87
N ASN A 9 -7.23 34.43 7.33
CA ASN A 9 -5.96 34.34 8.08
C ASN A 9 -5.97 33.29 9.20
N LEU A 10 -6.64 32.15 9.00
CA LEU A 10 -6.79 31.07 9.99
C LEU A 10 -5.72 29.97 9.90
N TYR A 11 -4.79 30.07 8.95
CA TYR A 11 -3.71 29.10 8.78
C TYR A 11 -2.58 29.29 9.80
N ASP A 12 -1.85 28.22 10.10
CA ASP A 12 -0.69 28.27 10.99
C ASP A 12 0.51 28.86 10.26
N LYS A 13 0.72 30.18 10.41
CA LYS A 13 1.80 30.91 9.74
C LYS A 13 3.19 30.39 10.08
N ALA A 14 3.40 29.94 11.32
CA ALA A 14 4.70 29.45 11.77
C ALA A 14 4.99 28.07 11.19
N PHE A 15 4.00 27.17 11.19
CA PHE A 15 4.12 25.86 10.56
C PHE A 15 4.35 25.99 9.06
N VAL A 16 3.53 26.79 8.37
CA VAL A 16 3.66 27.01 6.93
C VAL A 16 5.04 27.56 6.58
N ALA A 17 5.54 28.56 7.31
CA ALA A 17 6.86 29.14 7.03
C ALA A 17 8.04 28.20 7.30
N SER A 18 7.91 27.27 8.25
CA SER A 18 9.04 26.44 8.71
C SER A 18 9.04 25.00 8.20
N ARG A 19 7.88 24.48 7.76
CA ARG A 19 7.68 23.05 7.44
C ARG A 19 7.02 22.81 6.08
N THR A 20 6.75 23.86 5.30
CA THR A 20 6.10 23.73 3.99
C THR A 20 6.83 24.54 2.92
N GLU A 21 6.52 24.25 1.66
CA GLU A 21 6.97 25.00 0.49
C GLU A 21 5.77 25.25 -0.43
N GLY A 22 5.89 26.21 -1.36
CA GLY A 22 4.88 26.45 -2.39
C GLY A 22 3.59 27.15 -1.90
N PHE A 23 3.64 27.85 -0.76
CA PHE A 23 2.44 28.48 -0.16
C PHE A 23 1.83 29.56 -1.05
N GLU A 24 2.64 30.41 -1.69
CA GLU A 24 2.13 31.50 -2.53
C GLU A 24 1.50 30.96 -3.82
N GLU A 25 2.06 29.90 -4.39
CA GLU A 25 1.49 29.17 -5.52
C GLU A 25 0.14 28.56 -5.12
N TYR A 26 0.07 27.89 -3.97
CA TYR A 26 -1.18 27.33 -3.45
C TYR A 26 -2.24 28.42 -3.19
N ARG A 27 -1.85 29.54 -2.57
CA ARG A 27 -2.71 30.70 -2.31
C ARG A 27 -3.34 31.22 -3.61
N LYS A 28 -2.54 31.41 -4.66
CA LYS A 28 -3.02 31.83 -5.99
C LYS A 28 -3.99 30.82 -6.61
N ILE A 29 -3.72 29.52 -6.46
CA ILE A 29 -4.62 28.48 -6.96
C ILE A 29 -5.98 28.58 -6.27
N VAL A 30 -6.01 28.65 -4.93
CA VAL A 30 -7.28 28.63 -4.19
C VAL A 30 -8.03 29.96 -4.22
N GLU A 31 -7.41 31.06 -4.63
CA GLU A 31 -8.05 32.38 -4.75
C GLU A 31 -9.31 32.33 -5.63
N GLY A 32 -9.26 31.57 -6.74
CA GLY A 32 -10.40 31.38 -7.65
C GLY A 32 -11.49 30.42 -7.16
N TYR A 33 -11.30 29.75 -6.01
CA TYR A 33 -12.25 28.77 -5.46
C TYR A 33 -12.95 29.31 -4.22
N THR A 34 -13.63 30.45 -4.37
CA THR A 34 -14.50 30.98 -3.31
C THR A 34 -15.61 29.96 -3.00
N PRO A 35 -16.12 29.88 -1.76
CA PRO A 35 -17.26 29.01 -1.43
C PRO A 35 -18.46 29.19 -2.36
N GLU A 36 -18.77 30.43 -2.74
CA GLU A 36 -19.88 30.77 -3.64
C GLU A 36 -19.62 30.27 -5.08
N SER A 37 -18.36 30.27 -5.54
CA SER A 37 -18.02 29.79 -6.89
C SER A 37 -18.16 28.27 -7.07
N VAL A 38 -18.15 27.50 -5.97
CA VAL A 38 -18.20 26.03 -5.99
C VAL A 38 -19.52 25.46 -5.47
N GLU A 39 -20.43 26.29 -4.99
CA GLU A 39 -21.71 25.86 -4.40
C GLU A 39 -22.54 25.05 -5.40
N ASP A 40 -22.77 25.59 -6.60
CA ASP A 40 -23.55 24.92 -7.65
C ASP A 40 -22.89 23.63 -8.15
N ILE A 41 -21.55 23.57 -8.12
CA ILE A 41 -20.77 22.42 -8.59
C ILE A 41 -20.82 21.27 -7.57
N THR A 42 -20.70 21.62 -6.29
CA THR A 42 -20.59 20.64 -5.19
C THR A 42 -21.93 20.25 -4.59
N GLY A 43 -22.95 21.09 -4.74
CA GLY A 43 -24.24 20.96 -4.06
C GLY A 43 -24.18 21.25 -2.55
N VAL A 44 -23.06 21.79 -2.04
CA VAL A 44 -22.87 22.17 -0.64
C VAL A 44 -22.90 23.69 -0.54
N SER A 45 -23.69 24.24 0.39
CA SER A 45 -23.84 25.70 0.48
C SER A 45 -22.50 26.37 0.83
N ALA A 46 -22.28 27.58 0.32
CA ALA A 46 -21.11 28.39 0.67
C ALA A 46 -20.97 28.55 2.20
N SER A 47 -22.11 28.63 2.91
CA SER A 47 -22.16 28.73 4.36
C SER A 47 -21.60 27.50 5.07
N GLU A 48 -21.94 26.30 4.62
CA GLU A 48 -21.43 25.03 5.16
C GLU A 48 -19.95 24.87 4.87
N ILE A 49 -19.49 25.24 3.67
CA ILE A 49 -18.07 25.20 3.31
C ILE A 49 -17.25 26.11 4.23
N ARG A 50 -17.73 27.34 4.49
CA ARG A 50 -17.08 28.28 5.42
C ARG A 50 -17.09 27.75 6.84
N GLN A 51 -18.22 27.20 7.30
CA GLN A 51 -18.34 26.61 8.64
C GLN A 51 -17.36 25.45 8.84
N ALA A 52 -17.30 24.51 7.88
CA ALA A 52 -16.37 23.39 7.92
C ALA A 52 -14.90 23.85 7.92
N ALA A 53 -14.55 24.83 7.08
CA ALA A 53 -13.21 25.39 7.02
C ALA A 53 -12.77 26.02 8.35
N ARG A 54 -13.64 26.84 8.96
CA ARG A 54 -13.38 27.49 10.26
C ARG A 54 -13.28 26.46 11.37
N MET A 55 -14.21 25.50 11.43
CA MET A 55 -14.21 24.43 12.42
C MET A 55 -12.90 23.63 12.39
N TYR A 56 -12.46 23.24 11.19
CA TYR A 56 -11.22 22.50 11.01
C TYR A 56 -9.98 23.33 11.39
N ALA A 57 -9.89 24.59 10.93
CA ALA A 57 -8.73 25.44 11.18
C ALA A 57 -8.59 25.91 12.63
N GLN A 58 -9.70 26.05 13.36
CA GLN A 58 -9.70 26.52 14.75
C GLN A 58 -9.59 25.38 15.78
N ALA A 59 -9.67 24.12 15.34
CA ALA A 59 -9.52 22.97 16.24
C ALA A 59 -8.10 22.94 16.83
N LYS A 60 -7.98 22.63 18.13
CA LYS A 60 -6.69 22.44 18.82
C LYS A 60 -5.83 21.35 18.14
N SER A 61 -6.50 20.30 17.68
CA SER A 61 -5.95 19.20 16.91
C SER A 61 -7.04 18.62 16.02
N ALA A 62 -6.72 18.32 14.76
CA ALA A 62 -7.64 17.67 13.85
C ALA A 62 -6.93 16.58 13.04
N ALA A 63 -7.62 15.48 12.82
CA ALA A 63 -7.18 14.39 11.96
C ALA A 63 -8.11 14.27 10.76
N ILE A 64 -7.53 14.06 9.58
CA ILE A 64 -8.28 13.73 8.37
C ILE A 64 -8.16 12.22 8.18
N LEU A 65 -9.30 11.55 8.06
CA LEU A 65 -9.38 10.14 7.68
C LEU A 65 -10.09 10.04 6.34
N TRP A 66 -9.56 9.24 5.42
CA TRP A 66 -10.24 8.97 4.14
C TRP A 66 -10.10 7.51 3.75
N GLY A 67 -11.03 7.05 2.92
CA GLY A 67 -10.98 5.73 2.29
C GLY A 67 -11.29 5.83 0.81
N MET A 68 -12.01 4.83 0.31
CA MET A 68 -12.29 4.67 -1.13
C MET A 68 -13.15 5.79 -1.73
N GLY A 69 -13.97 6.48 -0.92
CA GLY A 69 -14.72 7.67 -1.35
C GLY A 69 -13.84 8.84 -1.80
N VAL A 70 -12.52 8.76 -1.58
CA VAL A 70 -11.53 9.69 -2.12
C VAL A 70 -10.68 9.03 -3.21
N THR A 71 -10.22 7.81 -2.98
CA THR A 71 -9.19 7.20 -3.85
C THR A 71 -9.73 6.52 -5.11
N GLN A 72 -10.99 6.08 -5.13
CA GLN A 72 -11.59 5.38 -6.29
C GLN A 72 -12.27 6.35 -7.27
N PHE A 73 -11.58 7.45 -7.56
CA PHE A 73 -12.00 8.46 -8.53
C PHE A 73 -10.81 8.86 -9.40
N TYR A 74 -11.10 9.38 -10.60
CA TYR A 74 -10.07 9.80 -11.55
C TYR A 74 -9.12 10.89 -11.02
N GLN A 75 -9.54 11.63 -9.98
CA GLN A 75 -8.76 12.67 -9.29
C GLN A 75 -8.25 12.23 -7.91
N GLY A 76 -8.18 10.92 -7.63
CA GLY A 76 -7.88 10.44 -6.28
C GLY A 76 -6.56 10.98 -5.72
N VAL A 77 -5.52 11.10 -6.55
CA VAL A 77 -4.22 11.66 -6.15
C VAL A 77 -4.35 13.14 -5.80
N GLU A 78 -5.05 13.90 -6.62
CA GLU A 78 -5.28 15.34 -6.46
C GLU A 78 -6.11 15.63 -5.21
N THR A 79 -7.13 14.82 -4.93
CA THR A 79 -7.95 14.95 -3.72
C THR A 79 -7.13 14.64 -2.47
N VAL A 80 -6.31 13.59 -2.46
CA VAL A 80 -5.41 13.28 -1.33
C VAL A 80 -4.39 14.41 -1.11
N ARG A 81 -3.82 14.97 -2.19
CA ARG A 81 -2.95 16.15 -2.10
C ARG A 81 -3.70 17.33 -1.49
N SER A 82 -4.94 17.58 -1.90
CA SER A 82 -5.77 18.67 -1.38
C SER A 82 -6.07 18.53 0.11
N LEU A 83 -6.42 17.32 0.56
CA LEU A 83 -6.60 17.01 1.99
C LEU A 83 -5.30 17.22 2.78
N THR A 84 -4.18 16.76 2.23
CA THR A 84 -2.86 16.94 2.85
C THR A 84 -2.46 18.42 2.94
N SER A 85 -2.77 19.21 1.91
CA SER A 85 -2.58 20.66 1.93
C SER A 85 -3.38 21.33 3.05
N LEU A 86 -4.62 20.90 3.34
CA LEU A 86 -5.38 21.43 4.48
C LEU A 86 -4.69 21.13 5.82
N ALA A 87 -4.18 19.91 6.00
CA ALA A 87 -3.46 19.54 7.21
C ALA A 87 -2.16 20.31 7.38
N MET A 88 -1.39 20.51 6.29
CA MET A 88 -0.18 21.35 6.29
C MET A 88 -0.51 22.81 6.60
N LEU A 89 -1.56 23.36 5.96
CA LEU A 89 -1.99 24.74 6.13
C LEU A 89 -2.40 25.04 7.59
N THR A 90 -2.97 24.07 8.29
CA THR A 90 -3.47 24.23 9.67
C THR A 90 -2.50 23.68 10.73
N GLY A 91 -1.28 23.29 10.34
CA GLY A 91 -0.29 22.74 11.28
C GLY A 91 -0.76 21.45 11.98
N ASN A 92 -1.61 20.65 11.31
CA ASN A 92 -2.16 19.40 11.81
C ASN A 92 -1.34 18.18 11.36
N LEU A 93 -0.01 18.29 11.43
CA LEU A 93 0.96 17.23 11.12
C LEU A 93 2.11 17.24 12.14
N GLY A 94 2.71 16.07 12.39
CA GLY A 94 3.88 15.94 13.26
C GLY A 94 3.60 16.19 14.75
N LYS A 95 2.34 16.02 15.19
CA LYS A 95 1.92 16.17 16.58
C LYS A 95 0.85 15.12 16.95
N PRO A 96 0.72 14.75 18.23
CA PRO A 96 -0.33 13.82 18.67
C PRO A 96 -1.74 14.29 18.29
N HIS A 97 -2.62 13.34 18.00
CA HIS A 97 -4.04 13.57 17.69
C HIS A 97 -4.31 14.42 16.43
N ALA A 98 -3.31 14.57 15.56
CA ALA A 98 -3.43 15.20 14.28
C ALA A 98 -2.76 14.34 13.20
N GLY A 99 -3.20 14.48 11.95
CA GLY A 99 -2.60 13.75 10.85
C GLY A 99 -3.52 13.54 9.66
N VAL A 100 -2.96 12.90 8.65
CA VAL A 100 -3.63 12.51 7.40
C VAL A 100 -3.54 11.00 7.29
N ASN A 101 -4.66 10.32 7.53
CA ASN A 101 -4.69 8.89 7.82
C ASN A 101 -5.54 8.16 6.78
N PRO A 102 -4.95 7.55 5.75
CA PRO A 102 -5.68 6.67 4.84
C PRO A 102 -6.16 5.43 5.61
N VAL A 103 -7.46 5.18 5.61
CA VAL A 103 -8.06 3.98 6.18
C VAL A 103 -7.85 2.84 5.19
N ARG A 104 -6.94 1.93 5.53
CA ARG A 104 -6.66 0.74 4.72
C ARG A 104 -7.76 -0.31 4.94
N GLY A 105 -8.18 -0.96 3.85
CA GLY A 105 -9.29 -1.91 3.85
C GLY A 105 -8.88 -3.33 4.27
N GLN A 106 -8.23 -4.07 3.37
CA GLN A 106 -7.85 -5.47 3.64
C GLN A 106 -6.69 -5.53 4.65
N ASN A 107 -6.64 -6.64 5.40
CA ASN A 107 -5.51 -6.98 6.24
C ASN A 107 -4.25 -7.07 5.37
N ASN A 108 -3.16 -6.46 5.82
CA ASN A 108 -1.88 -6.48 5.13
C ASN A 108 -1.78 -5.74 3.79
N VAL A 109 -2.74 -4.88 3.39
CA VAL A 109 -2.51 -3.98 2.22
C VAL A 109 -1.27 -3.13 2.44
N GLN A 110 -1.11 -2.62 3.67
CA GLN A 110 0.10 -1.89 4.04
C GLN A 110 1.34 -2.77 3.87
N GLY A 111 1.30 -4.00 4.38
CA GLY A 111 2.43 -4.92 4.31
C GLY A 111 2.76 -5.37 2.89
N ALA A 112 1.77 -5.67 2.05
CA ALA A 112 1.98 -6.02 0.65
C ALA A 112 2.73 -4.89 -0.09
N CYS A 113 2.29 -3.64 0.10
CA CYS A 113 3.00 -2.48 -0.43
C CYS A 113 4.41 -2.34 0.17
N ASP A 114 4.54 -2.53 1.49
CA ASP A 114 5.82 -2.43 2.21
C ASP A 114 6.82 -3.50 1.73
N MET A 115 6.35 -4.69 1.34
CA MET A 115 7.18 -5.77 0.80
C MET A 115 7.44 -5.64 -0.71
N GLY A 116 7.02 -4.54 -1.34
CA GLY A 116 7.26 -4.31 -2.76
C GLY A 116 6.38 -5.14 -3.69
N ALA A 117 5.19 -5.57 -3.25
CA ALA A 117 4.16 -6.13 -4.13
C ALA A 117 3.49 -5.03 -4.98
N LEU A 118 4.32 -4.20 -5.60
CA LEU A 118 4.00 -3.09 -6.47
C LEU A 118 4.95 -3.13 -7.68
N PRO A 119 4.51 -2.71 -8.87
CA PRO A 119 5.30 -2.85 -10.09
C PRO A 119 6.55 -1.94 -10.14
N ASP A 120 6.73 -1.01 -9.20
CA ASP A 120 7.75 0.03 -9.23
C ASP A 120 8.67 0.09 -8.01
N THR A 121 8.53 -0.81 -7.03
CA THR A 121 9.32 -0.77 -5.80
C THR A 121 9.74 -2.17 -5.31
N TYR A 122 10.95 -2.26 -4.77
CA TYR A 122 11.38 -3.35 -3.88
C TYR A 122 10.90 -3.10 -2.44
N PRO A 123 11.05 -4.07 -1.50
CA PRO A 123 10.71 -3.87 -0.10
C PRO A 123 11.21 -2.54 0.50
N GLY A 124 10.36 -1.85 1.26
CA GLY A 124 10.64 -0.54 1.86
C GLY A 124 10.47 0.65 0.92
N TYR A 125 9.59 0.56 -0.09
CA TYR A 125 9.36 1.61 -1.10
C TYR A 125 10.64 2.01 -1.85
N GLN A 126 11.54 1.04 -2.06
CA GLN A 126 12.82 1.26 -2.73
C GLN A 126 12.63 1.17 -4.24
N TYR A 127 12.53 2.31 -4.92
CA TYR A 127 12.13 2.36 -6.32
C TYR A 127 13.07 1.59 -7.25
N VAL A 128 12.46 0.84 -8.19
CA VAL A 128 13.18 0.05 -9.21
C VAL A 128 13.99 0.93 -10.16
N LYS A 129 13.62 2.21 -10.31
CA LYS A 129 14.32 3.16 -11.19
C LYS A 129 15.69 3.58 -10.65
N ASP A 130 15.92 3.46 -9.35
CA ASP A 130 17.22 3.75 -8.74
C ASP A 130 18.22 2.60 -9.00
N PRO A 131 19.33 2.86 -9.72
CA PRO A 131 20.37 1.84 -9.96
C PRO A 131 20.95 1.23 -8.69
N ALA A 132 21.11 2.01 -7.60
CA ALA A 132 21.70 1.52 -6.36
C ALA A 132 20.80 0.46 -5.69
N ASN A 133 19.48 0.67 -5.75
CA ASN A 133 18.52 -0.32 -5.26
C ASN A 133 18.62 -1.61 -6.09
N ARG A 134 18.63 -1.50 -7.42
CA ARG A 134 18.74 -2.69 -8.29
C ARG A 134 20.01 -3.49 -8.03
N GLU A 135 21.16 -2.82 -7.90
CA GLU A 135 22.43 -3.47 -7.61
C GLU A 135 22.39 -4.21 -6.26
N LYS A 136 21.85 -3.55 -5.23
CA LYS A 136 21.69 -4.14 -3.90
C LYS A 136 20.86 -5.43 -3.92
N PHE A 137 19.68 -5.39 -4.54
CA PHE A 137 18.77 -6.54 -4.59
C PHE A 137 19.29 -7.63 -5.53
N ALA A 138 19.89 -7.29 -6.67
CA ALA A 138 20.50 -8.27 -7.58
C ALA A 138 21.61 -9.06 -6.88
N LYS A 139 22.48 -8.36 -6.13
CA LYS A 139 23.52 -8.99 -5.31
C LYS A 139 22.95 -9.88 -4.23
N ALA A 140 21.93 -9.42 -3.50
CA ALA A 140 21.31 -10.18 -2.42
C ALA A 140 20.68 -11.49 -2.93
N TRP A 141 20.02 -11.44 -4.09
CA TRP A 141 19.35 -12.58 -4.70
C TRP A 141 20.23 -13.39 -5.65
N GLY A 142 21.52 -13.05 -5.76
CA GLY A 142 22.47 -13.81 -6.58
C GLY A 142 22.15 -13.82 -8.08
N VAL A 143 21.48 -12.79 -8.59
CA VAL A 143 21.17 -12.63 -10.02
C VAL A 143 22.07 -11.56 -10.64
N GLU A 144 22.32 -11.67 -11.96
CA GLU A 144 23.20 -10.74 -12.66
C GLU A 144 22.66 -9.30 -12.66
N SER A 145 21.35 -9.15 -12.88
CA SER A 145 20.68 -7.86 -12.90
C SER A 145 19.18 -7.98 -12.66
N LEU A 146 18.56 -6.86 -12.31
CA LEU A 146 17.11 -6.72 -12.17
C LEU A 146 16.57 -5.66 -13.16
N PRO A 147 15.31 -5.77 -13.62
CA PRO A 147 14.72 -4.83 -14.57
C PRO A 147 14.78 -3.38 -14.10
N ALA A 148 15.08 -2.46 -15.03
CA ALA A 148 15.14 -1.02 -14.76
C ALA A 148 13.80 -0.29 -14.95
N HIS A 149 12.83 -0.97 -15.55
CA HIS A 149 11.54 -0.39 -15.91
C HIS A 149 10.45 -0.87 -14.95
N THR A 150 9.50 0.02 -14.69
CA THR A 150 8.28 -0.29 -13.94
C THR A 150 7.47 -1.36 -14.67
N GLY A 151 6.99 -2.37 -13.93
CA GLY A 151 6.07 -3.38 -14.43
C GLY A 151 4.67 -2.84 -14.75
N TYR A 152 3.79 -3.71 -15.23
CA TYR A 152 2.41 -3.34 -15.54
C TYR A 152 1.54 -3.32 -14.29
N ARG A 153 0.54 -2.43 -14.29
CA ARG A 153 -0.54 -2.41 -13.29
C ARG A 153 -1.68 -3.33 -13.72
N ILE A 154 -2.44 -3.84 -12.76
CA ILE A 154 -3.60 -4.73 -13.04
C ILE A 154 -4.61 -4.08 -14.00
N SER A 155 -4.82 -2.77 -13.92
CA SER A 155 -5.71 -2.02 -14.84
C SER A 155 -5.26 -2.05 -16.30
N GLU A 156 -3.99 -2.35 -16.57
CA GLU A 156 -3.45 -2.48 -17.92
C GLU A 156 -3.63 -3.91 -18.47
N LEU A 157 -3.85 -4.92 -17.61
CA LEU A 157 -3.85 -6.33 -17.98
C LEU A 157 -4.75 -6.64 -19.19
N PRO A 158 -5.99 -6.14 -19.29
CA PRO A 158 -6.83 -6.41 -20.46
C PRO A 158 -6.22 -5.96 -21.78
N HIS A 159 -5.61 -4.77 -21.79
CA HIS A 159 -4.95 -4.25 -22.98
C HIS A 159 -3.68 -5.02 -23.30
N ARG A 160 -2.86 -5.34 -22.28
CA ARG A 160 -1.59 -6.06 -22.44
C ARG A 160 -1.82 -7.50 -22.93
N ALA A 161 -2.86 -8.18 -22.44
CA ALA A 161 -3.24 -9.52 -22.89
C ALA A 161 -3.72 -9.51 -24.35
N ALA A 162 -4.60 -8.57 -24.72
CA ALA A 162 -5.10 -8.46 -26.09
C ALA A 162 -4.00 -8.19 -27.14
N HIS A 163 -2.90 -7.55 -26.73
CA HIS A 163 -1.73 -7.30 -27.58
C HIS A 163 -0.64 -8.40 -27.49
N GLY A 164 -0.88 -9.46 -26.72
CA GLY A 164 0.07 -10.58 -26.55
C GLY A 164 1.34 -10.20 -25.78
N GLU A 165 1.34 -9.06 -25.08
CA GLU A 165 2.45 -8.57 -24.25
C GLU A 165 2.49 -9.26 -22.89
N VAL A 166 1.33 -9.68 -22.39
CA VAL A 166 1.18 -10.55 -21.21
C VAL A 166 0.46 -11.82 -21.66
N ARG A 167 1.07 -12.97 -21.41
CA ARG A 167 0.55 -14.28 -21.85
C ARG A 167 0.18 -15.20 -20.70
N ALA A 168 0.65 -14.91 -19.50
CA ALA A 168 0.34 -15.71 -18.33
C ALA A 168 0.08 -14.80 -17.12
N ALA A 169 -0.80 -15.26 -16.22
CA ALA A 169 -1.06 -14.62 -14.94
C ALA A 169 -0.97 -15.63 -13.80
N TYR A 170 -0.27 -15.26 -12.74
CA TYR A 170 -0.26 -15.95 -11.46
C TYR A 170 -1.03 -15.09 -10.46
N ILE A 171 -2.18 -15.57 -10.01
CA ILE A 171 -3.09 -14.84 -9.13
C ILE A 171 -3.08 -15.53 -7.77
N MET A 172 -2.74 -14.80 -6.72
CA MET A 172 -2.64 -15.30 -5.36
C MET A 172 -3.60 -14.55 -4.44
N GLY A 173 -4.61 -15.24 -3.90
CA GLY A 173 -5.54 -14.68 -2.91
C GLY A 173 -6.39 -13.50 -3.41
N GLU A 174 -6.73 -13.46 -4.70
CA GLU A 174 -7.53 -12.39 -5.31
C GLU A 174 -8.56 -12.96 -6.31
N ASP A 175 -9.69 -12.27 -6.49
CA ASP A 175 -10.79 -12.70 -7.37
C ASP A 175 -11.15 -11.65 -8.45
N PRO A 176 -10.21 -11.29 -9.35
CA PRO A 176 -10.41 -10.23 -10.34
C PRO A 176 -11.61 -10.44 -11.27
N LEU A 177 -12.05 -11.69 -11.53
CA LEU A 177 -13.26 -11.96 -12.34
C LEU A 177 -14.58 -11.57 -11.64
N GLN A 178 -14.52 -11.18 -10.37
CA GLN A 178 -15.65 -10.74 -9.57
C GLN A 178 -15.48 -9.32 -9.01
N THR A 179 -14.25 -8.90 -8.66
CA THR A 179 -13.99 -7.66 -7.91
C THR A 179 -13.50 -6.50 -8.75
N ASP A 180 -12.93 -6.74 -9.92
CA ASP A 180 -12.33 -5.68 -10.73
C ASP A 180 -13.37 -4.87 -11.50
N ALA A 181 -13.00 -3.64 -11.85
CA ALA A 181 -13.79 -2.79 -12.74
C ALA A 181 -13.72 -3.30 -14.19
N GLU A 182 -14.71 -2.93 -15.02
CA GLU A 182 -14.77 -3.35 -16.43
C GLU A 182 -14.68 -4.88 -16.60
N LEU A 183 -15.49 -5.63 -15.85
CA LEU A 183 -15.49 -7.10 -15.83
C LEU A 183 -15.55 -7.75 -17.22
N SER A 184 -16.20 -7.12 -18.20
CA SER A 184 -16.21 -7.61 -19.59
C SER A 184 -14.81 -7.65 -20.19
N ALA A 185 -14.03 -6.59 -20.00
CA ALA A 185 -12.64 -6.50 -20.47
C ALA A 185 -11.73 -7.46 -19.71
N VAL A 186 -11.89 -7.55 -18.38
CA VAL A 186 -11.10 -8.48 -17.55
C VAL A 186 -11.38 -9.93 -17.95
N ARG A 187 -12.64 -10.32 -18.13
CA ARG A 187 -12.99 -11.67 -18.61
C ARG A 187 -12.41 -11.96 -19.98
N LYS A 188 -12.45 -10.97 -20.89
CA LYS A 188 -11.85 -11.13 -22.21
C LYS A 188 -10.34 -11.33 -22.12
N ALA A 189 -9.67 -10.59 -21.24
CA ALA A 189 -8.25 -10.77 -20.97
C ALA A 189 -7.91 -12.21 -20.57
N PHE A 190 -8.72 -12.82 -19.70
CA PHE A 190 -8.52 -14.20 -19.24
C PHE A 190 -8.70 -15.22 -20.37
N GLU A 191 -9.54 -14.96 -21.36
CA GLU A 191 -9.64 -15.81 -22.56
C GLU A 191 -8.42 -15.68 -23.48
N ASP A 192 -7.75 -14.53 -23.45
CA ASP A 192 -6.60 -14.22 -24.32
C ASP A 192 -5.26 -14.66 -23.69
N LEU A 193 -5.24 -14.91 -22.38
CA LEU A 193 -4.07 -15.48 -21.68
C LEU A 193 -3.88 -16.95 -22.08
N GLU A 194 -2.62 -17.35 -22.27
CA GLU A 194 -2.21 -18.72 -22.58
C GLU A 194 -2.13 -19.60 -21.31
N LEU A 195 -2.01 -18.99 -20.13
CA LEU A 195 -1.92 -19.68 -18.85
C LEU A 195 -2.40 -18.82 -17.68
N VAL A 196 -3.38 -19.31 -16.93
CA VAL A 196 -3.87 -18.72 -15.69
C VAL A 196 -3.64 -19.70 -14.53
N ILE A 197 -2.78 -19.30 -13.60
CA ILE A 197 -2.52 -20.02 -12.35
C ILE A 197 -3.23 -19.28 -11.23
N VAL A 198 -4.02 -19.99 -10.43
CA VAL A 198 -4.67 -19.44 -9.24
C VAL A 198 -4.18 -20.18 -8.00
N GLN A 199 -3.66 -19.44 -7.02
CA GLN A 199 -3.34 -19.91 -5.69
C GLN A 199 -4.36 -19.34 -4.69
N ASP A 200 -5.24 -20.20 -4.19
CA ASP A 200 -6.39 -19.79 -3.38
C ASP A 200 -6.82 -20.93 -2.44
N ILE A 201 -7.63 -20.57 -1.44
CA ILE A 201 -8.20 -21.48 -0.45
C ILE A 201 -9.61 -21.97 -0.84
N PHE A 202 -10.28 -21.29 -1.77
CA PHE A 202 -11.61 -21.65 -2.27
C PHE A 202 -11.69 -21.61 -3.80
N MET A 203 -12.70 -22.29 -4.35
CA MET A 203 -13.04 -22.19 -5.76
C MET A 203 -13.80 -20.87 -6.03
N THR A 204 -13.05 -19.78 -6.21
CA THR A 204 -13.55 -18.45 -6.57
C THR A 204 -14.01 -18.37 -8.04
N LYS A 205 -14.58 -17.23 -8.45
CA LYS A 205 -14.93 -17.00 -9.86
C LYS A 205 -13.69 -17.08 -10.74
N THR A 206 -12.59 -16.50 -10.27
CA THR A 206 -11.27 -16.53 -10.92
C THR A 206 -10.70 -17.95 -10.93
N ALA A 207 -10.72 -18.67 -9.80
CA ALA A 207 -10.26 -20.07 -9.77
C ALA A 207 -11.03 -20.98 -10.73
N SER A 208 -12.34 -20.75 -10.89
CA SER A 208 -13.16 -21.56 -11.82
C SER A 208 -12.81 -21.38 -13.30
N ALA A 209 -12.06 -20.33 -13.64
CA ALA A 209 -11.56 -20.03 -14.97
C ALA A 209 -10.06 -20.30 -15.13
N ALA A 210 -9.39 -20.83 -14.10
CA ALA A 210 -7.95 -21.07 -14.12
C ALA A 210 -7.59 -22.39 -14.84
N ASP A 211 -6.42 -22.41 -15.47
CA ASP A 211 -5.84 -23.64 -16.04
C ASP A 211 -5.21 -24.51 -14.95
N VAL A 212 -4.65 -23.87 -13.92
CA VAL A 212 -4.00 -24.53 -12.79
C VAL A 212 -4.48 -23.90 -11.49
N ILE A 213 -4.84 -24.75 -10.53
CA ILE A 213 -5.22 -24.34 -9.18
C ILE A 213 -4.23 -24.94 -8.19
N LEU A 214 -3.65 -24.08 -7.35
CA LEU A 214 -2.70 -24.42 -6.31
C LEU A 214 -3.35 -24.15 -4.95
N PRO A 215 -3.86 -25.18 -4.26
CA PRO A 215 -4.54 -24.97 -2.98
C PRO A 215 -3.53 -24.57 -1.90
N SER A 216 -3.76 -23.43 -1.24
CA SER A 216 -2.93 -22.94 -0.14
C SER A 216 -3.62 -23.03 1.22
N THR A 217 -2.93 -22.65 2.28
CA THR A 217 -3.46 -22.68 3.64
C THR A 217 -4.24 -21.41 3.97
N SER A 218 -5.31 -21.56 4.76
CA SER A 218 -6.03 -20.41 5.33
C SER A 218 -5.26 -19.77 6.48
N TRP A 219 -5.66 -18.55 6.87
CA TRP A 219 -4.98 -17.74 7.90
C TRP A 219 -4.61 -18.51 9.18
N GLY A 220 -5.51 -19.34 9.72
CA GLY A 220 -5.27 -20.07 10.97
C GLY A 220 -4.33 -21.27 10.85
N GLU A 221 -4.00 -21.69 9.64
CA GLU A 221 -3.24 -22.90 9.33
C GLU A 221 -1.74 -22.63 9.12
N HIS A 222 -1.32 -21.37 9.18
CA HIS A 222 0.08 -20.94 9.07
C HIS A 222 0.41 -19.79 10.04
N GLU A 223 1.69 -19.42 10.11
CA GLU A 223 2.16 -18.24 10.84
C GLU A 223 2.70 -17.19 9.86
N GLY A 224 2.86 -15.96 10.32
CA GLY A 224 3.40 -14.89 9.49
C GLY A 224 3.33 -13.52 10.17
N VAL A 225 3.46 -12.46 9.36
CA VAL A 225 3.39 -11.07 9.81
C VAL A 225 2.34 -10.33 8.99
N PHE A 226 1.43 -9.65 9.66
CA PHE A 226 0.56 -8.65 9.06
C PHE A 226 0.99 -7.25 9.44
N THR A 227 0.89 -6.31 8.50
CA THR A 227 1.11 -4.89 8.74
C THR A 227 -0.22 -4.16 8.73
N ALA A 228 -0.56 -3.52 9.84
CA ALA A 228 -1.78 -2.74 9.99
C ALA A 228 -1.68 -1.35 9.34
N ALA A 229 -2.83 -0.66 9.24
CA ALA A 229 -2.95 0.66 8.62
C ALA A 229 -2.09 1.74 9.29
N ASP A 230 -1.77 1.56 10.58
CA ASP A 230 -0.91 2.42 11.37
C ASP A 230 0.59 2.07 11.26
N ARG A 231 0.94 1.19 10.30
CA ARG A 231 2.29 0.63 10.06
C ARG A 231 2.76 -0.37 11.11
N GLY A 232 1.88 -0.87 11.97
CA GLY A 232 2.20 -1.89 12.98
C GLY A 232 2.38 -3.28 12.38
N PHE A 233 3.61 -3.80 12.40
CA PHE A 233 3.92 -5.21 12.17
C PHE A 233 3.44 -6.05 13.35
N GLN A 234 2.63 -7.07 13.05
CA GLN A 234 2.00 -7.98 14.00
C GLN A 234 2.29 -9.41 13.56
N ARG A 235 3.06 -10.13 14.39
CA ARG A 235 3.27 -11.56 14.19
C ARG A 235 2.02 -12.32 14.62
N PHE A 236 1.56 -13.24 13.78
CA PHE A 236 0.52 -14.20 14.12
C PHE A 236 1.08 -15.62 14.03
N PHE A 237 0.50 -16.52 14.82
CA PHE A 237 0.95 -17.90 14.95
C PHE A 237 -0.09 -18.84 14.37
N LYS A 238 0.38 -19.99 13.90
CA LYS A 238 -0.47 -21.10 13.50
C LYS A 238 -1.36 -21.54 14.66
N ALA A 239 -2.67 -21.59 14.43
CA ALA A 239 -3.66 -21.95 15.43
C ALA A 239 -4.18 -23.38 15.24
N VAL A 240 -4.23 -23.87 14.00
CA VAL A 240 -4.74 -25.18 13.64
C VAL A 240 -3.83 -25.87 12.61
N GLU A 241 -3.85 -27.20 12.60
CA GLU A 241 -3.19 -27.97 11.55
C GLU A 241 -4.04 -27.97 10.28
N PRO A 242 -3.46 -27.76 9.08
CA PRO A 242 -4.19 -27.91 7.83
C PRO A 242 -4.70 -29.34 7.68
N LYS A 243 -5.96 -29.48 7.25
CA LYS A 243 -6.63 -30.80 7.19
C LYS A 243 -6.12 -31.69 6.07
N TRP A 244 -5.65 -31.11 4.97
CA TRP A 244 -5.23 -31.81 3.76
C TRP A 244 -3.73 -31.60 3.50
N ASP A 245 -3.19 -32.25 2.46
CA ASP A 245 -1.82 -32.01 1.99
C ASP A 245 -1.72 -30.64 1.29
N LEU A 246 -1.79 -29.59 2.12
CA LEU A 246 -1.66 -28.20 1.73
C LEU A 246 -0.25 -27.72 2.02
N LYS A 247 0.23 -26.84 1.16
CA LYS A 247 1.46 -26.09 1.39
C LYS A 247 1.09 -24.65 1.72
N THR A 248 1.90 -24.02 2.54
CA THR A 248 1.79 -22.57 2.78
C THR A 248 2.15 -21.81 1.51
N ASP A 249 1.66 -20.57 1.38
CA ASP A 249 1.84 -19.78 0.16
C ASP A 249 3.32 -19.62 -0.23
N TRP A 250 4.21 -19.37 0.74
CA TRP A 250 5.64 -19.22 0.49
C TRP A 250 6.32 -20.52 0.06
N GLN A 251 5.85 -21.68 0.54
CA GLN A 251 6.37 -22.98 0.12
C GLN A 251 6.02 -23.25 -1.34
N ILE A 252 4.79 -22.95 -1.75
CA ILE A 252 4.34 -23.08 -3.15
C ILE A 252 5.21 -22.20 -4.06
N ILE A 253 5.41 -20.93 -3.68
CA ILE A 253 6.25 -19.98 -4.44
C ILE A 253 7.70 -20.49 -4.53
N SER A 254 8.29 -20.93 -3.42
CA SER A 254 9.67 -21.44 -3.37
C SER A 254 9.85 -22.67 -4.26
N GLU A 255 8.88 -23.58 -4.25
CA GLU A 255 8.85 -24.79 -5.05
C GLU A 255 8.72 -24.52 -6.55
N ILE A 256 7.92 -23.52 -6.93
CA ILE A 256 7.76 -23.08 -8.32
C ILE A 256 9.04 -22.41 -8.80
N ALA A 257 9.58 -21.45 -8.04
CA ALA A 257 10.82 -20.74 -8.38
C ALA A 257 11.97 -21.73 -8.59
N THR A 258 12.11 -22.71 -7.69
CA THR A 258 13.12 -23.78 -7.80
C THR A 258 12.96 -24.59 -9.09
N ARG A 259 11.74 -24.99 -9.44
CA ARG A 259 11.45 -25.73 -10.68
C ARG A 259 11.66 -24.88 -11.94
N MET A 260 11.55 -23.56 -11.83
CA MET A 260 11.85 -22.61 -12.91
C MET A 260 13.34 -22.27 -13.05
N GLY A 261 14.20 -22.84 -12.19
CA GLY A 261 15.65 -22.69 -12.28
C GLY A 261 16.27 -21.68 -11.32
N TYR A 262 15.50 -21.12 -10.38
CA TYR A 262 16.01 -20.30 -9.28
C TYR A 262 15.84 -21.05 -7.95
N PRO A 263 16.90 -21.71 -7.43
CA PRO A 263 16.81 -22.45 -6.18
C PRO A 263 16.42 -21.52 -5.02
N MET A 264 15.18 -21.66 -4.54
CA MET A 264 14.61 -20.86 -3.47
C MET A 264 14.27 -21.79 -2.31
N HIS A 265 15.03 -21.67 -1.22
CA HIS A 265 14.93 -22.57 -0.08
C HIS A 265 14.97 -21.77 1.22
N TYR A 266 13.90 -21.90 2.00
CA TYR A 266 13.78 -21.38 3.36
C TYR A 266 13.23 -22.49 4.26
N ASN A 267 13.71 -22.57 5.50
CA ASN A 267 13.25 -23.55 6.48
C ASN A 267 11.98 -23.10 7.21
N ASN A 268 11.76 -21.79 7.31
CA ASN A 268 10.64 -21.19 8.05
C ASN A 268 10.43 -19.73 7.59
N THR A 269 9.36 -19.09 8.10
CA THR A 269 9.04 -17.70 7.77
C THR A 269 10.01 -16.70 8.39
N GLN A 270 10.72 -17.06 9.47
CA GLN A 270 11.69 -16.20 10.12
C GLN A 270 12.90 -15.94 9.23
N GLU A 271 13.39 -16.94 8.49
CA GLU A 271 14.48 -16.74 7.53
C GLU A 271 14.09 -15.76 6.41
N ILE A 272 12.85 -15.85 5.91
CA ILE A 272 12.30 -14.93 4.90
C ILE A 272 12.21 -13.51 5.48
N TRP A 273 11.69 -13.40 6.70
CA TRP A 273 11.57 -12.12 7.41
C TRP A 273 12.94 -11.49 7.68
N ASP A 274 13.91 -12.30 8.09
CA ASP A 274 15.28 -11.89 8.34
C ASP A 274 15.96 -11.41 7.07
N GLU A 275 15.81 -12.10 5.94
CA GLU A 275 16.30 -11.58 4.65
C GLU A 275 15.69 -10.21 4.32
N LEU A 276 14.36 -10.09 4.41
CA LEU A 276 13.62 -8.87 4.11
C LEU A 276 14.10 -7.67 4.95
N ARG A 277 14.19 -7.82 6.27
CA ARG A 277 14.62 -6.73 7.17
C ARG A 277 16.09 -6.35 7.00
N HIS A 278 16.97 -7.25 6.55
CA HIS A 278 18.35 -6.90 6.19
C HIS A 278 18.42 -6.07 4.90
N LEU A 279 17.46 -6.26 3.99
CA LEU A 279 17.37 -5.49 2.75
C LEU A 279 16.61 -4.16 2.89
N CYS A 280 15.88 -3.97 4.00
CA CYS A 280 15.12 -2.77 4.30
C CYS A 280 15.57 -2.11 5.62
N PRO A 281 16.39 -1.04 5.57
CA PRO A 281 16.89 -0.36 6.77
C PRO A 281 15.80 0.12 7.72
N ASP A 282 14.65 0.57 7.20
CA ASP A 282 13.53 1.03 8.03
C ASP A 282 12.79 -0.12 8.74
N PHE A 283 13.06 -1.38 8.40
CA PHE A 283 12.48 -2.56 9.06
C PHE A 283 13.52 -3.33 9.89
N TYR A 284 14.80 -2.92 9.85
CA TYR A 284 15.93 -3.63 10.46
C TYR A 284 15.82 -3.79 11.98
N GLY A 285 14.97 -3.05 12.68
CA GLY A 285 14.77 -3.26 14.12
C GLY A 285 13.65 -4.25 14.46
N ALA A 286 12.76 -4.56 13.51
CA ALA A 286 11.57 -5.37 13.76
C ALA A 286 11.88 -6.87 13.73
N THR A 287 12.51 -7.43 14.78
CA THR A 287 12.74 -8.88 14.89
C THR A 287 11.47 -9.62 15.34
N TYR A 288 11.42 -10.93 15.12
CA TYR A 288 10.32 -11.77 15.60
C TYR A 288 10.18 -11.75 17.13
N GLU A 289 11.29 -11.72 17.84
CA GLU A 289 11.36 -11.66 19.30
C GLU A 289 10.75 -10.35 19.79
N LYS A 290 11.18 -9.22 19.21
CA LYS A 290 10.72 -7.90 19.61
C LYS A 290 9.23 -7.68 19.30
N MET A 291 8.75 -8.17 18.15
CA MET A 291 7.31 -8.16 17.85
C MET A 291 6.51 -9.03 18.82
N GLY A 292 7.07 -10.17 19.25
CA GLY A 292 6.44 -11.06 20.24
C GLY A 292 6.33 -10.43 21.63
N GLU A 293 7.39 -9.74 22.08
CA GLU A 293 7.44 -9.11 23.40
C GLU A 293 6.58 -7.85 23.50
N LEU A 294 6.62 -7.00 22.46
CA LEU A 294 5.84 -5.75 22.41
C LEU A 294 4.41 -5.95 21.89
N GLY A 295 4.09 -7.13 21.34
CA GLY A 295 2.83 -7.44 20.66
C GLY A 295 2.74 -6.90 19.23
N PHE A 296 3.39 -5.77 18.94
CA PHE A 296 3.55 -5.21 17.60
C PHE A 296 4.73 -4.21 17.55
N ILE A 297 5.19 -3.86 16.35
CA ILE A 297 6.20 -2.80 16.12
C ILE A 297 5.76 -1.93 14.94
N GLN A 298 5.70 -0.61 15.13
CA GLN A 298 5.41 0.31 14.03
C GLN A 298 6.70 0.70 13.28
N TRP A 299 6.74 0.55 11.96
CA TRP A 299 7.88 1.02 11.17
C TRP A 299 7.78 2.52 10.83
N PRO A 300 8.91 3.26 10.77
CA PRO A 300 10.29 2.78 10.80
C PRO A 300 10.77 2.29 12.17
N CYS A 301 11.47 1.16 12.18
CA CYS A 301 12.24 0.62 13.29
C CYS A 301 13.58 0.16 12.72
N ARG A 302 14.66 0.84 13.08
CA ARG A 302 15.98 0.78 12.42
C ARG A 302 17.03 0.06 13.25
N ASP A 303 16.75 -0.22 14.52
CA ASP A 303 17.70 -0.83 15.44
C ASP A 303 17.05 -1.95 16.28
N THR A 304 17.81 -3.01 16.55
CA THR A 304 17.31 -4.18 17.28
C THR A 304 17.26 -3.98 18.79
N SER A 305 17.83 -2.91 19.32
CA SER A 305 17.75 -2.60 20.76
C SER A 305 16.34 -2.28 21.20
N ASP A 306 16.06 -2.54 22.47
CA ASP A 306 14.75 -2.26 23.10
C ASP A 306 14.39 -0.77 23.15
N ALA A 307 15.39 0.11 22.93
CA ALA A 307 15.21 1.55 22.91
C ALA A 307 14.46 2.04 21.66
N ASP A 308 14.64 1.37 20.51
CA ASP A 308 13.93 1.71 19.28
C ASP A 308 12.60 0.97 19.21
N GLN A 309 11.52 1.54 19.76
CA GLN A 309 10.20 0.91 19.73
C GLN A 309 9.44 1.16 18.42
N GLY A 310 10.13 1.59 17.37
CA GLY A 310 9.50 2.04 16.15
C GLY A 310 9.16 3.52 16.18
N THR A 311 8.31 3.94 15.25
CA THR A 311 8.13 5.34 14.80
C THR A 311 8.43 6.44 15.83
N SER A 312 9.54 7.15 15.59
CA SER A 312 9.64 8.61 15.57
C SER A 312 10.11 9.06 14.19
#